data_AF-A0A7R9WSJ3-F1
#
_entry.id   AF-A0A7R9WSJ3-F1
#
_cell.length_a   1.000
_cell.length_b   1.000
_cell.length_c   1.000
_cell.angle_alpha   90.00
_cell.angle_beta   90.00
_cell.angle_gamma   90.00
#
_symmetry.space_group_name_H-M   'P 1'
#
loop_
_entity.id
_entity.type
_entity.pdbx_description
1 polymer ?
#
loop_
_entity_poly.entity_id
_entity_poly.type
_entity_poly.pdbx_seq_one_letter_code
_entity_poly.pdbx_strand_id
1 'polypeptide(L)'
;SQYQLCLMIWQDVLNLRGASNHTTKLIGDACDETEELYEEGHPTASMHNRAKGVYQLYLATYFGEHELGSQIAIQSCLEWLKTMPSSFGLYPALFHSALCCLCMAHKCKPSYYTKHARKFLKILKRWEKKGNPNCSHSIAVLEAEQCFLKKRGKKAIERYEAGIRMLQKQKHTHNEALANERCSAFYASIGEKAKAEEHLKASIDLYKEWRANKKVEMLVQKYSSDYE
;
A
#
# COMPACT_ATOMS: atom_id res chain seq x y z
N SER A 1 -8.31 4.67 -24.53
CA SER A 1 -7.50 4.80 -23.30
C SER A 1 -8.29 4.53 -22.02
N GLN A 2 -9.47 5.14 -21.82
CA GLN A 2 -10.29 4.93 -20.61
C GLN A 2 -10.79 3.49 -20.43
N TYR A 3 -11.17 2.80 -21.51
CA TYR A 3 -11.57 1.39 -21.49
C TYR A 3 -10.50 0.48 -20.84
N GLN A 4 -9.25 0.62 -21.28
CA GLN A 4 -8.13 -0.15 -20.77
C GLN A 4 -7.84 0.11 -19.28
N LEU A 5 -8.10 1.33 -18.80
CA LEU A 5 -7.99 1.63 -17.38
C LEU A 5 -9.05 0.88 -16.55
N CYS A 6 -10.29 0.82 -17.04
CA CYS A 6 -11.36 0.07 -16.40
C CYS A 6 -11.04 -1.43 -16.32
N LEU A 7 -10.44 -2.00 -17.37
CA LEU A 7 -9.99 -3.39 -17.37
C LEU A 7 -8.93 -3.67 -16.31
N MET A 8 -7.93 -2.78 -16.16
CA MET A 8 -6.92 -2.91 -15.10
C MET A 8 -7.54 -2.81 -13.70
N ILE A 9 -8.48 -1.88 -13.48
CA ILE A 9 -9.20 -1.77 -12.20
C ILE A 9 -10.00 -3.04 -11.92
N TRP A 10 -10.69 -3.57 -12.92
CA TRP A 10 -11.48 -4.78 -12.76
C TRP A 10 -10.57 -5.96 -12.43
N GLN A 11 -9.44 -6.11 -13.14
CA GLN A 11 -8.46 -7.15 -12.86
C GLN A 11 -7.89 -7.02 -11.44
N ASP A 12 -7.52 -5.82 -10.99
CA ASP A 12 -7.05 -5.54 -9.61
C ASP A 12 -8.06 -6.04 -8.55
N VAL A 13 -9.35 -5.80 -8.78
CA VAL A 13 -10.43 -6.31 -7.92
C VAL A 13 -10.51 -7.85 -7.97
N LEU A 14 -10.38 -8.47 -9.13
CA LEU A 14 -10.37 -9.94 -9.25
C LEU A 14 -9.19 -10.56 -8.50
N ASN A 15 -8.01 -9.94 -8.57
CA ASN A 15 -6.83 -10.35 -7.82
C ASN A 15 -7.09 -10.31 -6.30
N LEU A 16 -7.61 -9.19 -5.78
CA LEU A 16 -7.93 -9.03 -4.36
C LEU A 16 -9.00 -10.03 -3.88
N ARG A 17 -9.99 -10.34 -4.73
CA ARG A 17 -11.05 -11.31 -4.44
C ARG A 17 -10.60 -12.77 -4.53
N GLY A 18 -9.43 -13.05 -5.09
CA GLY A 18 -8.95 -14.41 -5.32
C GLY A 18 -9.57 -15.09 -6.55
N ALA A 19 -10.10 -14.30 -7.48
CA ALA A 19 -10.60 -14.76 -8.78
C ALA A 19 -9.53 -14.73 -9.88
N SER A 20 -8.29 -14.34 -9.55
CA SER A 20 -7.12 -14.50 -10.41
C SER A 20 -6.11 -15.47 -9.75
N ASN A 21 -5.37 -16.19 -10.59
CA ASN A 21 -4.25 -17.02 -10.16
C ASN A 21 -3.01 -16.18 -9.77
N HIS A 22 -3.02 -14.88 -10.07
CA HIS A 22 -1.93 -13.96 -9.76
C HIS A 22 -2.35 -12.97 -8.67
N THR A 23 -1.43 -12.70 -7.73
CA THR A 23 -1.62 -11.69 -6.67
C THR A 23 -1.32 -10.30 -7.19
N THR A 24 -0.13 -10.10 -7.77
CA THR A 24 0.42 -8.77 -8.10
C THR A 24 0.53 -8.46 -9.59
N LYS A 25 0.34 -9.46 -10.47
CA LYS A 25 0.29 -9.26 -11.92
C LYS A 25 -1.16 -9.06 -12.37
N LEU A 26 -1.39 -8.11 -13.27
CA LEU A 26 -2.69 -7.87 -13.89
C LEU A 26 -2.88 -8.82 -15.07
N ILE A 27 -2.97 -10.11 -14.77
CA ILE A 27 -3.21 -11.19 -15.75
C ILE A 27 -4.44 -11.97 -15.28
N GLY A 28 -5.44 -12.08 -16.14
CA GLY A 28 -6.66 -12.84 -15.90
C GLY A 28 -7.78 -12.45 -16.85
N ASP A 29 -9.01 -12.76 -16.45
CA ASP A 29 -10.22 -12.64 -17.28
C ASP A 29 -10.49 -11.21 -17.80
N ALA A 30 -10.05 -10.18 -17.08
CA ALA A 30 -10.35 -8.79 -17.42
C ALA A 30 -9.20 -8.08 -18.14
N CYS A 31 -7.95 -8.42 -17.83
CA CYS A 31 -6.78 -7.75 -18.37
C CYS A 31 -5.60 -8.72 -18.44
N ASP A 32 -4.80 -8.62 -19.50
CA ASP A 32 -3.49 -9.25 -19.59
C ASP A 32 -2.42 -8.17 -19.82
N GLU A 33 -1.58 -7.93 -18.80
CA GLU A 33 -0.52 -6.94 -18.84
C GLU A 33 0.65 -7.26 -19.80
N THR A 34 0.66 -8.45 -20.40
CA THR A 34 1.65 -8.90 -21.38
C THR A 34 1.25 -8.58 -22.81
N GLU A 35 -0.01 -8.21 -23.06
CA GLU A 35 -0.48 -7.81 -24.39
C GLU A 35 0.18 -6.50 -24.84
N GLU A 36 0.74 -6.52 -26.05
CA GLU A 36 1.28 -5.34 -26.72
C GLU A 36 0.14 -4.51 -27.33
N LEU A 37 -0.54 -3.75 -26.48
CA LEU A 37 -1.72 -2.97 -26.87
C LEU A 37 -1.41 -1.72 -27.72
N TYR A 38 -0.14 -1.30 -27.76
CA TYR A 38 0.26 -0.07 -28.44
C TYR A 38 1.60 -0.26 -29.15
N GLU A 39 1.73 0.35 -30.33
CA GLU A 39 3.01 0.48 -31.01
C GLU A 39 4.04 1.26 -30.17
N GLU A 40 5.32 0.97 -30.41
CA GLU A 40 6.41 1.65 -29.73
C GLU A 40 6.33 3.18 -29.94
N GLY A 41 6.44 3.94 -28.85
CA GLY A 41 6.36 5.40 -28.89
C GLY A 41 4.93 5.98 -28.90
N HIS A 42 3.88 5.15 -28.91
CA HIS A 42 2.51 5.66 -28.87
C HIS A 42 2.23 6.48 -27.58
N PRO A 43 1.69 7.71 -27.66
CA PRO A 43 1.51 8.58 -26.48
C PRO A 43 0.67 7.97 -25.35
N THR A 44 -0.27 7.09 -25.67
CA THR A 44 -1.11 6.42 -24.67
C THR A 44 -0.38 5.29 -23.93
N ALA A 45 0.68 4.71 -24.52
CA ALA A 45 1.42 3.62 -23.91
C ALA A 45 2.05 4.03 -22.57
N SER A 46 2.56 5.26 -22.48
CA SER A 46 3.12 5.82 -21.24
C SER A 46 2.07 5.95 -20.12
N MET A 47 0.85 6.34 -20.46
CA MET A 47 -0.26 6.43 -19.49
C MET A 47 -0.73 5.05 -19.05
N HIS A 48 -0.84 4.10 -19.98
CA HIS A 48 -1.23 2.73 -19.68
C HIS A 48 -0.21 2.02 -18.79
N ASN A 49 1.09 2.08 -19.14
CA ASN A 49 2.17 1.50 -18.34
C ASN A 49 2.26 2.11 -16.93
N ARG A 50 1.96 3.40 -16.80
CA ARG A 50 1.85 4.05 -15.48
C ARG A 50 0.69 3.50 -14.67
N ALA A 51 -0.51 3.42 -15.27
CA ALA A 51 -1.68 2.90 -14.58
C ALA A 51 -1.43 1.47 -14.10
N LYS A 52 -0.86 0.62 -14.97
CA LYS A 52 -0.38 -0.72 -14.60
C LYS A 52 0.53 -0.68 -13.37
N GLY A 53 1.58 0.12 -13.39
CA GLY A 53 2.51 0.23 -12.25
C GLY A 53 1.84 0.70 -10.96
N VAL A 54 0.82 1.56 -11.03
CA VAL A 54 0.05 2.00 -9.86
C VAL A 54 -0.75 0.86 -9.24
N TYR A 55 -1.48 0.08 -10.04
CA TYR A 55 -2.27 -1.06 -9.53
C TYR A 55 -1.36 -2.20 -9.04
N GLN A 56 -0.27 -2.50 -9.75
CA GLN A 56 0.74 -3.45 -9.27
C GLN A 56 1.34 -3.01 -7.93
N LEU A 57 1.59 -1.70 -7.73
CA LEU A 57 2.04 -1.17 -6.43
C LEU A 57 0.99 -1.37 -5.33
N TYR A 58 -0.29 -1.18 -5.63
CA TYR A 58 -1.38 -1.38 -4.66
C TYR A 58 -1.47 -2.86 -4.26
N LEU A 59 -1.54 -3.77 -5.22
CA LEU A 59 -1.55 -5.21 -4.99
C LEU A 59 -0.31 -5.65 -4.21
N ALA A 60 0.87 -5.19 -4.61
CA ALA A 60 2.12 -5.50 -3.92
C ALA A 60 2.11 -5.01 -2.46
N THR A 61 1.48 -3.87 -2.19
CA THR A 61 1.34 -3.38 -0.82
C THR A 61 0.39 -4.26 -0.02
N TYR A 62 -0.80 -4.54 -0.54
CA TYR A 62 -1.82 -5.31 0.19
C TYR A 62 -1.39 -6.77 0.39
N PHE A 63 -0.80 -7.42 -0.61
CA PHE A 63 -0.32 -8.80 -0.50
C PHE A 63 1.04 -8.91 0.22
N GLY A 64 1.67 -7.80 0.58
CA GLY A 64 2.90 -7.77 1.35
C GLY A 64 4.17 -8.07 0.54
N GLU A 65 4.08 -8.04 -0.78
CA GLU A 65 5.19 -8.07 -1.75
C GLU A 65 5.91 -6.71 -1.82
N HIS A 66 6.30 -6.19 -0.64
CA HIS A 66 6.85 -4.84 -0.47
C HIS A 66 8.15 -4.61 -1.27
N GLU A 67 8.88 -5.67 -1.64
CA GLU A 67 10.07 -5.56 -2.49
C GLU A 67 9.67 -5.08 -3.89
N LEU A 68 8.75 -5.76 -4.56
CA LEU A 68 8.19 -5.37 -5.86
C LEU A 68 7.61 -3.95 -5.78
N GLY A 69 6.78 -3.68 -4.77
CA GLY A 69 6.19 -2.35 -4.56
C GLY A 69 7.25 -1.25 -4.40
N SER A 70 8.34 -1.53 -3.68
CA SER A 70 9.44 -0.56 -3.52
C SER A 70 10.23 -0.34 -4.82
N GLN A 71 10.41 -1.37 -5.65
CA GLN A 71 11.09 -1.25 -6.93
C GLN A 71 10.28 -0.36 -7.88
N ILE A 72 8.98 -0.65 -8.04
CA ILE A 72 8.05 0.16 -8.84
C ILE A 72 8.04 1.62 -8.35
N ALA A 73 7.92 1.82 -7.03
CA ALA A 73 7.91 3.14 -6.42
C ALA A 73 9.18 3.94 -6.73
N ILE A 74 10.35 3.33 -6.57
CA ILE A 74 11.64 3.99 -6.75
C ILE A 74 11.89 4.33 -8.21
N GLN A 75 11.53 3.43 -9.13
CA GLN A 75 11.75 3.62 -10.56
C GLN A 75 10.80 4.67 -11.15
N SER A 76 9.54 4.69 -10.72
CA SER A 76 8.50 5.34 -11.53
C SER A 76 7.65 6.38 -10.79
N CYS A 77 7.45 6.27 -9.46
CA CYS A 77 6.48 7.12 -8.76
C CYS A 77 6.81 8.63 -8.82
N LEU A 78 8.09 9.00 -8.65
CA LEU A 78 8.49 10.41 -8.75
C LEU A 78 8.36 10.96 -10.16
N GLU A 79 8.49 10.11 -11.18
CA GLU A 79 8.33 10.52 -12.58
C GLU A 79 6.85 10.71 -12.94
N TRP A 80 5.97 9.86 -12.41
CA TRP A 80 4.53 10.03 -12.52
C TRP A 80 4.06 11.38 -11.95
N LEU A 81 4.64 11.79 -10.81
CA LEU A 81 4.35 13.07 -10.16
C LEU A 81 4.75 14.28 -11.01
N LYS A 82 5.89 14.23 -11.71
CA LYS A 82 6.34 15.34 -12.56
C LYS A 82 5.47 15.46 -13.81
N THR A 83 5.16 14.34 -14.44
CA THR A 83 4.51 14.30 -15.75
C THR A 83 3.00 14.53 -15.66
N MET A 84 2.34 14.12 -14.57
CA MET A 84 0.90 14.38 -14.35
C MET A 84 0.60 14.64 -12.86
N PRO A 85 0.92 15.85 -12.35
CA PRO A 85 0.77 16.18 -10.93
C PRO A 85 -0.70 16.16 -10.44
N SER A 86 -1.68 16.21 -11.34
CA SER A 86 -3.11 16.23 -11.04
C SER A 86 -3.79 14.85 -11.17
N SER A 87 -3.03 13.76 -11.37
CA SER A 87 -3.61 12.42 -11.51
C SER A 87 -4.21 11.92 -10.20
N PHE A 88 -5.45 11.41 -10.25
CA PHE A 88 -6.19 10.91 -9.08
C PHE A 88 -5.47 9.75 -8.37
N GLY A 89 -4.82 8.85 -9.11
CA GLY A 89 -4.07 7.72 -8.54
C GLY A 89 -2.76 8.09 -7.84
N LEU A 90 -2.34 9.36 -7.93
CA LEU A 90 -1.04 9.79 -7.45
C LEU A 90 -0.97 9.93 -5.93
N TYR A 91 -2.04 10.40 -5.29
CA TYR A 91 -2.10 10.51 -3.83
C TYR A 91 -1.94 9.14 -3.15
N PRO A 92 -2.75 8.12 -3.46
CA PRO A 92 -2.59 6.81 -2.83
C PRO A 92 -1.25 6.17 -3.21
N ALA A 93 -0.76 6.37 -4.46
CA ALA A 93 0.55 5.86 -4.88
C ALA A 93 1.70 6.38 -4.01
N LEU A 94 1.68 7.63 -3.55
CA LEU A 94 2.70 8.17 -2.64
C LEU A 94 2.69 7.47 -1.27
N PHE A 95 1.51 7.19 -0.73
CA PHE A 95 1.36 6.47 0.54
C PHE A 95 1.88 5.04 0.43
N HIS A 96 1.40 4.28 -0.55
CA HIS A 96 1.82 2.89 -0.80
C HIS A 96 3.33 2.80 -1.11
N SER A 97 3.86 3.73 -1.91
CA SER A 97 5.30 3.83 -2.20
C SER A 97 6.14 4.03 -0.94
N ALA A 98 5.73 4.95 -0.07
CA ALA A 98 6.42 5.21 1.18
C ALA A 98 6.35 4.00 2.11
N LEU A 99 5.18 3.36 2.21
CA LEU A 99 4.97 2.20 3.08
C LEU A 99 5.81 1.00 2.63
N CYS A 100 5.80 0.65 1.34
CA CYS A 100 6.64 -0.42 0.80
C CYS A 100 8.13 -0.18 1.09
N CYS A 101 8.61 1.05 0.93
CA CYS A 101 9.97 1.41 1.31
C CYS A 101 10.22 1.23 2.81
N LEU A 102 9.31 1.67 3.70
CA LEU A 102 9.49 1.50 5.15
C LEU A 102 9.48 0.01 5.56
N CYS A 103 8.61 -0.79 4.96
CA CYS A 103 8.57 -2.24 5.17
C CYS A 103 9.86 -2.91 4.69
N MET A 104 10.41 -2.50 3.54
CA MET A 104 11.70 -2.99 3.07
C MET A 104 12.86 -2.52 3.97
N ALA A 105 12.79 -1.32 4.55
CA ALA A 105 13.78 -0.84 5.50
C ALA A 105 13.86 -1.71 6.78
N HIS A 106 12.75 -2.34 7.20
CA HIS A 106 12.76 -3.33 8.28
C HIS A 106 13.47 -4.64 7.89
N LYS A 107 13.45 -5.01 6.61
CA LYS A 107 14.02 -6.26 6.10
C LYS A 107 15.49 -6.12 5.71
N CYS A 108 15.84 -5.10 4.93
CA CYS A 108 17.19 -4.91 4.42
C CYS A 108 17.48 -3.45 4.05
N LYS A 109 18.77 -3.12 3.89
CA LYS A 109 19.27 -1.81 3.43
C LYS A 109 18.51 -0.60 4.06
N PRO A 110 18.41 -0.52 5.41
CA PRO A 110 17.52 0.43 6.09
C PRO A 110 17.75 1.88 5.69
N SER A 111 19.02 2.30 5.52
CA SER A 111 19.37 3.65 5.09
C SER A 111 18.85 3.99 3.69
N TYR A 112 18.99 3.06 2.75
CA TYR A 112 18.56 3.22 1.36
C TYR A 112 17.04 3.42 1.27
N TYR A 113 16.26 2.47 1.81
CA TYR A 113 14.81 2.56 1.71
C TYR A 113 14.22 3.68 2.56
N THR A 114 14.79 3.97 3.74
CA THR A 114 14.37 5.12 4.55
C THR A 114 14.57 6.44 3.79
N LYS A 115 15.66 6.57 3.02
CA LYS A 115 15.90 7.76 2.18
C LYS A 115 14.79 7.93 1.14
N HIS A 116 14.35 6.85 0.48
CA HIS A 116 13.25 6.90 -0.48
C HIS A 116 11.90 7.18 0.18
N ALA A 117 11.57 6.49 1.26
CA ALA A 117 10.35 6.76 2.04
C ALA A 117 10.23 8.23 2.47
N ARG A 118 11.34 8.84 2.90
CA ARG A 118 11.38 10.27 3.28
C ARG A 118 11.07 11.21 2.12
N LYS A 119 11.42 10.87 0.87
CA LYS A 119 11.09 11.68 -0.30
C LYS A 119 9.58 11.74 -0.51
N PHE A 120 8.91 10.58 -0.48
CA PHE A 120 7.46 10.48 -0.61
C PHE A 120 6.73 11.17 0.54
N LEU A 121 7.17 10.93 1.78
CA LEU A 121 6.58 11.58 2.96
C LEU A 121 6.72 13.11 2.93
N LYS A 122 7.84 13.65 2.43
CA LYS A 122 8.04 15.10 2.27
C LYS A 122 7.02 15.72 1.31
N ILE A 123 6.63 14.98 0.26
CA ILE A 123 5.61 15.42 -0.70
C ILE A 123 4.23 15.45 -0.02
N LEU A 124 3.85 14.35 0.66
CA LEU A 124 2.59 14.28 1.41
C LEU A 124 2.47 15.42 2.43
N LYS A 125 3.52 15.68 3.22
CA LYS A 125 3.54 16.80 4.19
C LYS A 125 3.40 18.17 3.53
N ARG A 126 3.97 18.35 2.34
CA ARG A 126 3.79 19.59 1.59
C ARG A 126 2.35 19.76 1.14
N TRP A 127 1.69 18.68 0.71
CA TRP A 127 0.28 18.70 0.29
C TRP A 127 -0.67 18.92 1.47
N GLU A 128 -0.40 18.30 2.62
CA GLU A 128 -1.11 18.59 3.86
C GLU A 128 -1.02 20.07 4.25
N LYS A 129 0.19 20.67 4.21
CA LYS A 129 0.37 22.11 4.48
C LYS A 129 -0.39 23.01 3.50
N LYS A 130 -0.63 22.55 2.27
CA LYS A 130 -1.45 23.23 1.27
C LYS A 130 -2.95 23.00 1.45
N GLY A 131 -3.36 22.26 2.48
CA GLY A 131 -4.76 22.03 2.83
C GLY A 131 -5.37 20.74 2.29
N ASN A 132 -4.57 19.76 1.84
CA ASN A 132 -5.12 18.46 1.42
C ASN A 132 -5.42 17.58 2.66
N PRO A 133 -6.70 17.38 3.04
CA PRO A 133 -7.06 16.65 4.26
C PRO A 133 -6.82 15.14 4.14
N ASN A 134 -6.71 14.61 2.93
CA ASN A 134 -6.47 13.19 2.70
C ASN A 134 -5.04 12.82 3.12
N CYS A 135 -4.09 13.74 3.12
CA CYS A 135 -2.69 13.42 3.45
C CYS A 135 -2.47 13.07 4.93
N SER A 136 -3.29 13.58 5.84
CA SER A 136 -2.99 13.51 7.28
C SER A 136 -3.03 12.09 7.85
N HIS A 137 -3.99 11.25 7.42
CA HIS A 137 -4.02 9.86 7.87
C HIS A 137 -2.80 9.07 7.38
N SER A 138 -2.43 9.26 6.11
CA SER A 138 -1.25 8.64 5.51
C SER A 138 0.04 9.07 6.21
N ILE A 139 0.18 10.37 6.50
CA ILE A 139 1.34 10.89 7.22
C ILE A 139 1.44 10.26 8.61
N ALA A 140 0.34 10.16 9.36
CA ALA A 140 0.33 9.56 10.69
C ALA A 140 0.81 8.10 10.66
N VAL A 141 0.27 7.27 9.75
CA VAL A 141 0.68 5.86 9.60
C VAL A 141 2.15 5.74 9.19
N LEU A 142 2.60 6.54 8.22
CA LEU A 142 4.00 6.51 7.77
C LEU A 142 4.98 7.00 8.85
N GLU A 143 4.58 7.96 9.70
CA GLU A 143 5.36 8.39 10.84
C GLU A 143 5.41 7.32 11.94
N ALA A 144 4.35 6.54 12.11
CA ALA A 144 4.31 5.40 13.02
C ALA A 144 5.36 4.35 12.59
N GLU A 145 5.38 3.99 11.31
CA GLU A 145 6.39 3.09 10.71
C GLU A 145 7.82 3.64 10.85
N GLN A 146 8.02 4.95 10.68
CA GLN A 146 9.34 5.55 10.95
C GLN A 146 9.74 5.50 12.42
N CYS A 147 8.79 5.60 13.35
CA CYS A 147 9.04 5.45 14.77
C CYS A 147 9.33 3.98 15.11
N PHE A 148 8.63 3.05 14.47
CA PHE A 148 8.88 1.61 14.57
C PHE A 148 10.32 1.28 14.14
N LEU A 149 10.75 1.70 12.94
CA LEU A 149 12.13 1.53 12.46
C LEU A 149 13.18 2.08 13.44
N LYS A 150 12.86 3.18 14.13
CA LYS A 150 13.75 3.85 15.10
C LYS A 150 13.65 3.29 16.52
N LYS A 151 12.90 2.21 16.73
CA LYS A 151 12.62 1.62 18.06
C LYS A 151 12.04 2.62 19.07
N ARG A 152 11.25 3.58 18.59
CA ARG A 152 10.58 4.60 19.42
C ARG A 152 9.15 4.17 19.73
N GLY A 153 9.00 3.10 20.51
CA GLY A 153 7.73 2.38 20.71
C GLY A 153 6.55 3.29 21.09
N LYS A 154 6.68 4.10 22.15
CA LYS A 154 5.61 5.02 22.59
C LYS A 154 5.12 5.95 21.47
N LYS A 155 6.04 6.55 20.71
CA LYS A 155 5.70 7.43 19.59
C LYS A 155 5.09 6.68 18.42
N ALA A 156 5.48 5.42 18.19
CA ALA A 156 4.88 4.59 17.16
C ALA A 156 3.40 4.31 17.49
N ILE A 157 3.10 3.96 18.75
CA ILE A 157 1.74 3.72 19.24
C ILE A 157 0.86 4.96 19.03
N GLU A 158 1.29 6.11 19.56
CA GLU A 158 0.56 7.38 19.44
C GLU A 158 0.21 7.71 17.98
N ARG A 159 1.13 7.43 17.05
CA ARG A 159 0.96 7.72 15.62
C ARG A 159 0.06 6.69 14.92
N TYR A 160 0.19 5.40 15.25
CA TYR A 160 -0.71 4.36 14.73
C TYR A 160 -2.15 4.63 15.15
N GLU A 161 -2.39 4.85 16.44
CA GLU A 161 -3.72 5.12 16.94
C GLU A 161 -4.32 6.39 16.32
N ALA A 162 -3.53 7.46 16.17
CA ALA A 162 -3.98 8.67 15.50
C ALA A 162 -4.37 8.39 14.04
N GLY A 163 -3.52 7.67 13.29
CA GLY A 163 -3.79 7.32 11.90
C GLY A 163 -5.05 6.46 11.74
N ILE A 164 -5.18 5.40 12.55
CA ILE A 164 -6.34 4.49 12.52
C ILE A 164 -7.64 5.24 12.85
N ARG A 165 -7.65 6.08 13.90
CA ARG A 165 -8.84 6.90 14.23
C ARG A 165 -9.25 7.82 13.07
N MET A 166 -8.29 8.39 12.35
CA MET A 166 -8.57 9.24 11.19
C MET A 166 -9.15 8.43 10.02
N LEU A 167 -8.59 7.26 9.75
CA LEU A 167 -9.07 6.33 8.71
C LEU A 167 -10.52 5.88 8.99
N GLN A 168 -10.82 5.54 10.24
CA GLN A 168 -12.16 5.20 10.71
C GLN A 168 -13.15 6.33 10.47
N LYS A 169 -12.81 7.55 10.94
CA LYS A 169 -13.67 8.73 10.76
C LYS A 169 -13.94 9.04 9.29
N GLN A 170 -12.96 8.80 8.42
CA GLN A 170 -13.04 9.06 6.98
C GLN A 170 -13.57 7.85 6.18
N LYS A 171 -13.85 6.71 6.82
CA LYS A 171 -14.31 5.45 6.20
C LYS A 171 -13.37 4.94 5.10
N HIS A 172 -12.06 5.03 5.34
CA HIS A 172 -11.03 4.48 4.45
C HIS A 172 -10.74 3.02 4.78
N THR A 173 -11.72 2.13 4.60
CA THR A 173 -11.70 0.72 5.03
C THR A 173 -10.42 -0.04 4.62
N HIS A 174 -9.98 0.11 3.37
CA HIS A 174 -8.79 -0.57 2.84
C HIS A 174 -7.48 -0.09 3.49
N ASN A 175 -7.34 1.21 3.70
CA ASN A 175 -6.17 1.78 4.36
C ASN A 175 -6.22 1.53 5.87
N GLU A 176 -7.41 1.47 6.47
CA GLU A 176 -7.59 1.08 7.87
C GLU A 176 -7.18 -0.37 8.11
N ALA A 177 -7.58 -1.28 7.23
CA ALA A 177 -7.18 -2.68 7.28
C ALA A 177 -5.66 -2.82 7.24
N LEU A 178 -5.02 -2.10 6.31
CA LEU A 178 -3.57 -2.07 6.16
C LEU A 178 -2.88 -1.45 7.38
N ALA A 179 -3.37 -0.33 7.91
CA ALA A 179 -2.79 0.31 9.10
C ALA A 179 -2.88 -0.60 10.34
N ASN A 180 -3.98 -1.35 10.51
CA ASN A 180 -4.13 -2.35 11.57
C ASN A 180 -3.17 -3.54 11.37
N GLU A 181 -2.99 -4.03 10.14
CA GLU A 181 -1.99 -5.09 9.86
C GLU A 181 -0.58 -4.65 10.26
N ARG A 182 -0.22 -3.41 9.93
CA ARG A 182 1.08 -2.81 10.28
C ARG A 182 1.23 -2.59 11.78
N CYS A 183 0.18 -2.13 12.44
CA CYS A 183 0.17 -1.95 13.90
C CYS A 183 0.29 -3.28 14.65
N SER A 184 -0.38 -4.33 14.16
CA SER A 184 -0.24 -5.70 14.66
C SER A 184 1.22 -6.18 14.59
N ALA A 185 1.86 -6.01 13.43
CA ALA A 185 3.27 -6.38 13.25
C ALA A 185 4.21 -5.60 14.19
N PHE A 186 3.91 -4.33 14.46
CA PHE A 186 4.64 -3.54 15.45
C PHE A 186 4.47 -4.12 16.87
N TYR A 187 3.24 -4.39 17.32
CA TYR A 187 3.00 -4.95 18.67
C TYR A 187 3.64 -6.33 18.84
N ALA A 188 3.56 -7.19 17.83
CA ALA A 188 4.24 -8.47 17.82
C ALA A 188 5.76 -8.31 18.01
N SER A 189 6.37 -7.34 17.32
CA SER A 189 7.82 -7.08 17.42
C SER A 189 8.31 -6.62 18.79
N ILE A 190 7.41 -6.07 19.62
CA ILE A 190 7.73 -5.64 21.00
C ILE A 190 7.20 -6.60 22.06
N GLY A 191 6.68 -7.77 21.66
CA GLY A 191 6.22 -8.83 22.57
C GLY A 191 4.79 -8.67 23.12
N GLU A 192 4.05 -7.65 22.67
CA GLU A 192 2.68 -7.37 23.13
C GLU A 192 1.65 -8.20 22.33
N LYS A 193 1.67 -9.53 22.52
CA LYS A 193 0.88 -10.49 21.70
C LYS A 193 -0.63 -10.19 21.69
N ALA A 194 -1.24 -9.91 22.83
CA ALA A 194 -2.67 -9.64 22.92
C ALA A 194 -3.10 -8.43 22.04
N LYS A 195 -2.31 -7.35 22.03
CA LYS A 195 -2.56 -6.19 21.18
C LYS A 195 -2.29 -6.48 19.71
N ALA A 196 -1.28 -7.30 19.43
CA ALA A 196 -1.01 -7.75 18.06
C ALA A 196 -2.20 -8.52 17.48
N GLU A 197 -2.78 -9.45 18.26
CA GLU A 197 -3.97 -10.21 17.89
C GLU A 197 -5.20 -9.32 17.68
N GLU A 198 -5.43 -8.36 18.58
CA GLU A 198 -6.54 -7.40 18.47
C GLU A 198 -6.50 -6.64 17.13
N HIS A 199 -5.34 -6.06 16.81
CA HIS A 199 -5.15 -5.33 15.57
C HIS A 199 -5.19 -6.25 14.33
N LEU A 200 -4.68 -7.48 14.43
CA LEU A 200 -4.76 -8.43 13.32
C LEU A 200 -6.20 -8.83 13.02
N LYS A 201 -7.00 -9.10 14.05
CA LYS A 201 -8.42 -9.42 13.91
C LYS A 201 -9.18 -8.25 13.27
N ALA A 202 -8.94 -7.03 13.75
CA ALA A 202 -9.52 -5.82 13.15
C ALA A 202 -9.14 -5.69 11.66
N SER A 203 -7.87 -5.91 11.32
CA SER A 203 -7.40 -5.91 9.93
C SER A 203 -8.13 -6.93 9.06
N ILE A 204 -8.26 -8.17 9.55
CA ILE A 204 -8.96 -9.25 8.85
C ILE A 204 -10.43 -8.89 8.61
N ASP A 205 -11.13 -8.37 9.62
CA ASP A 205 -12.55 -8.03 9.51
C ASP A 205 -12.78 -6.88 8.52
N LEU A 206 -11.91 -5.87 8.50
CA LEU A 206 -11.94 -4.80 7.50
C LEU A 206 -11.64 -5.30 6.08
N TYR A 207 -10.69 -6.25 5.92
CA TYR A 207 -10.45 -6.89 4.62
C TYR A 207 -11.63 -7.73 4.14
N LYS A 208 -12.38 -8.38 5.05
CA LYS A 208 -13.64 -9.06 4.72
C LYS A 208 -14.72 -8.05 4.27
N GLU A 209 -14.87 -6.93 4.98
CA GLU A 209 -15.80 -5.86 4.61
C GLU A 209 -15.47 -5.33 3.20
N TRP A 210 -14.19 -5.12 2.92
CA TRP A 210 -13.70 -4.67 1.62
C TRP A 210 -13.74 -5.77 0.53
N ARG A 211 -14.07 -7.02 0.87
CA ARG A 211 -14.11 -8.19 -0.03
C ARG A 211 -12.76 -8.58 -0.63
N ALA A 212 -11.65 -8.26 0.05
CA ALA A 212 -10.31 -8.71 -0.32
C ALA A 212 -10.08 -10.17 0.15
N ASN A 213 -10.90 -11.10 -0.34
CA ASN A 213 -10.96 -12.47 0.16
C ASN A 213 -9.61 -13.19 0.09
N LYS A 214 -8.81 -12.95 -0.96
CA LYS A 214 -7.50 -13.59 -1.08
C LYS A 214 -6.54 -13.12 0.01
N LYS A 215 -6.60 -11.83 0.35
CA LYS A 215 -5.81 -11.25 1.43
C LYS A 215 -6.25 -11.81 2.79
N VAL A 216 -7.56 -11.97 3.00
CA VAL A 216 -8.10 -12.61 4.22
C VAL A 216 -7.57 -14.03 4.37
N GLU A 217 -7.66 -14.85 3.31
CA GLU A 217 -7.16 -16.23 3.28
C GLU A 217 -5.67 -16.27 3.68
N MET A 218 -4.84 -15.42 3.06
CA MET A 218 -3.41 -15.34 3.34
C MET A 218 -3.11 -14.96 4.80
N LEU A 219 -3.85 -14.00 5.37
CA LEU A 219 -3.66 -13.59 6.77
C LEU A 219 -4.08 -14.70 7.75
N VAL A 220 -5.20 -15.39 7.49
CA VAL A 220 -5.70 -16.47 8.35
C VAL A 220 -4.78 -17.69 8.32
N GLN A 221 -4.25 -18.05 7.15
CA GLN A 221 -3.28 -19.14 7.01
C GLN A 221 -2.01 -18.83 7.81
N LYS A 222 -1.46 -17.62 7.64
CA LYS A 222 -0.27 -17.18 8.39
C LYS A 222 -0.53 -17.14 9.91
N TYR A 223 -1.68 -16.62 10.32
CA TYR A 223 -2.05 -16.57 11.73
C TYR A 223 -2.17 -17.97 12.33
N SER A 224 -2.79 -18.92 11.62
CA SER A 224 -2.94 -20.29 12.13
C SER A 224 -1.58 -20.98 12.31
N SER A 225 -0.64 -20.77 11.38
CA SER A 225 0.71 -21.34 11.48
C SER A 225 1.59 -20.74 12.57
N ASP A 226 1.32 -19.51 13.03
CA ASP A 226 2.11 -18.84 14.06
C ASP A 226 1.74 -19.31 15.50
N TYR A 227 0.67 -20.10 15.66
CA TYR A 227 0.12 -20.57 16.95
C TYR A 227 0.11 -22.11 17.11
N GLU A 228 0.62 -22.85 16.11
CA GLU A 228 0.97 -24.28 16.23
C GLU A 228 2.43 -24.44 16.68
#